data_AF-A0A9D2J9E0-F1
#
_entry.id   AF-A0A9D2J9E0-F1
#
_cell.length_a   1.000
_cell.length_b   1.000
_cell.length_c   1.000
_cell.angle_alpha   90.00
_cell.angle_beta   90.00
_cell.angle_gamma   90.00
#
_symmetry.space_group_name_H-M   'P 1'
#
loop_
_entity.id
_entity.type
_entity.pdbx_description
1 polymer ?
#
loop_
_entity_poly.entity_id
_entity_poly.type
_entity_poly.pdbx_seq_one_letter_code
_entity_poly.pdbx_strand_id
1 'polypeptide(L)'
;MNRKKMMPLLILAGSVLVLAALLVVLKLSQAGQQEPGIALCDFSVDAIDKVSYSGENVEATLLKGSEGDWMLESDPTLPLDQSVVSSLLEKFAGLTASRQLQQEELAEIPALSDTPLMVFTIFSGETTCTLTVDQANDVADIYYVYDENGTVYTVAQTDLAGLCKAPRDLYLSQVISEKTIEDVATMQVETLHFTQTNGTWTLTDDPDYPLDQDAVKKMANTVCGAKTDWTITTPEEDSVYGLDTPDVTVTATFTDGTSLTVRFGNL
;
A
#
# COMPACT_ATOMS: atom_id res chain seq x y z
N MET A 1 -5.31 63.01 -28.14
CA MET A 1 -4.43 62.05 -27.45
C MET A 1 -4.87 61.92 -26.00
N ASN A 2 -5.40 60.76 -25.61
CA ASN A 2 -6.40 60.56 -24.54
C ASN A 2 -5.84 60.58 -23.10
N ARG A 3 -5.42 61.74 -22.59
CA ARG A 3 -4.95 61.88 -21.20
C ARG A 3 -6.04 61.69 -20.11
N LYS A 4 -7.33 61.82 -20.44
CA LYS A 4 -8.43 61.63 -19.46
C LYS A 4 -8.83 60.16 -19.20
N LYS A 5 -8.50 59.21 -20.09
CA LYS A 5 -8.79 57.77 -19.89
C LYS A 5 -7.61 56.97 -19.31
N MET A 6 -6.39 57.51 -19.35
CA MET A 6 -5.21 56.85 -18.78
C MET A 6 -5.12 56.96 -17.25
N MET A 7 -5.71 58.00 -16.66
CA MET A 7 -5.67 58.21 -15.20
C MET A 7 -6.40 57.11 -14.40
N PRO A 8 -7.63 56.67 -14.75
CA PRO A 8 -8.26 55.56 -14.05
C PRO A 8 -7.58 54.21 -14.29
N LEU A 9 -6.95 54.02 -15.47
CA LEU A 9 -6.25 52.77 -15.80
C LEU A 9 -4.95 52.61 -15.01
N LEU A 10 -4.22 53.71 -14.77
CA LEU A 10 -3.02 53.71 -13.94
C LEU A 10 -3.33 53.44 -12.46
N ILE A 11 -4.46 53.95 -11.96
CA ILE A 11 -4.93 53.68 -10.59
C ILE A 11 -5.31 52.21 -10.43
N LEU A 12 -6.01 51.64 -11.43
CA LEU A 12 -6.39 50.23 -11.43
C LEU A 12 -5.17 49.29 -11.50
N ALA A 13 -4.18 49.62 -12.34
CA ALA A 13 -2.94 48.86 -12.42
C ALA A 13 -2.15 48.90 -11.10
N GLY A 14 -2.12 50.07 -10.44
CA GLY A 14 -1.54 50.21 -9.10
C GLY A 14 -2.26 49.37 -8.06
N SER A 15 -3.59 49.35 -8.05
CA SER A 15 -4.36 48.54 -7.09
C SER A 15 -4.17 47.04 -7.33
N VAL A 16 -4.07 46.59 -8.58
CA VAL A 16 -3.85 45.17 -8.90
C VAL A 16 -2.45 44.73 -8.46
N LEU A 17 -1.43 45.58 -8.62
CA LEU A 17 -0.08 45.29 -8.11
C LEU A 17 -0.03 45.22 -6.58
N VAL A 18 -0.75 46.11 -5.90
CA VAL A 18 -0.86 46.09 -4.43
C VAL A 18 -1.61 44.84 -3.94
N LEU A 19 -2.70 44.45 -4.62
CA LEU A 19 -3.43 43.21 -4.33
C LEU A 19 -2.59 41.97 -4.59
N ALA A 20 -1.83 41.92 -5.67
CA ALA A 20 -0.92 40.82 -5.98
C ALA A 20 0.20 40.73 -4.92
N ALA A 21 0.77 41.86 -4.52
CA ALA A 21 1.76 41.91 -3.44
C ALA A 21 1.17 41.45 -2.09
N LEU A 22 -0.05 41.88 -1.75
CA LEU A 22 -0.78 41.42 -0.56
C LEU A 22 -1.07 39.92 -0.61
N LEU A 23 -1.46 39.37 -1.76
CA LEU A 23 -1.68 37.94 -1.96
C LEU A 23 -0.39 37.14 -1.81
N VAL A 24 0.73 37.65 -2.34
CA VAL A 24 2.05 37.04 -2.19
C VAL A 24 2.50 37.09 -0.74
N VAL A 25 2.29 38.20 -0.03
CA VAL A 25 2.57 38.33 1.41
C VAL A 25 1.68 37.38 2.21
N LEU A 26 0.39 37.25 1.89
CA LEU A 26 -0.52 36.28 2.53
C LEU A 26 -0.06 34.83 2.30
N LYS A 27 0.30 34.49 1.06
CA LYS A 27 0.85 33.16 0.71
C LYS A 27 2.17 32.89 1.42
N LEU A 28 3.05 33.89 1.53
CA LEU A 28 4.34 33.79 2.24
C LEU A 28 4.16 33.73 3.78
N SER A 29 3.19 34.47 4.32
CA SER A 29 2.83 34.41 5.75
C SER A 29 2.19 33.07 6.11
N GLN A 30 1.36 32.50 5.23
CA GLN A 30 0.81 31.15 5.41
C GLN A 30 1.87 30.05 5.19
N ALA A 31 2.83 30.27 4.30
CA ALA A 31 3.94 29.33 4.07
C ALA A 31 4.98 29.30 5.21
N GLY A 32 4.94 30.25 6.15
CA GLY A 32 5.94 30.42 7.22
C GLY A 32 5.45 30.14 8.64
N GLN A 33 4.18 29.79 8.83
CA GLN A 33 3.62 29.39 10.12
C GLN A 33 2.78 28.14 9.94
N GLN A 34 3.44 27.01 9.74
CA GLN A 34 2.85 25.72 10.06
C GLN A 34 2.90 25.66 11.59
N GLU A 35 1.83 26.08 12.27
CA GLU A 35 1.65 25.68 13.66
C GLU A 35 1.74 24.15 13.68
N PRO A 36 2.50 23.55 14.63
CA PRO A 36 2.55 22.11 14.75
C PRO A 36 1.10 21.62 14.89
N GLY A 37 0.67 20.75 13.98
CA GLY A 37 -0.67 20.18 14.03
C GLY A 37 -0.93 19.53 15.39
N ILE A 38 -2.19 19.45 15.79
CA ILE A 38 -2.59 18.85 17.07
C ILE A 38 -2.41 17.33 16.94
N ALA A 39 -1.50 16.72 17.70
CA ALA A 39 -1.33 15.28 17.70
C ALA A 39 -2.65 14.58 18.09
N LEU A 40 -3.08 13.61 17.27
CA LEU A 40 -4.32 12.86 17.52
C LEU A 40 -4.10 11.67 18.45
N CYS A 41 -2.92 11.06 18.39
CA CYS A 41 -2.50 10.01 19.29
C CYS A 41 -1.11 10.35 19.84
N ASP A 42 -0.89 10.21 21.15
CA ASP A 42 0.39 10.50 21.81
C ASP A 42 1.18 9.21 22.05
N PHE A 43 1.58 8.55 20.96
CA PHE A 43 2.38 7.32 21.01
C PHE A 43 3.66 7.46 20.21
N SER A 44 4.76 6.93 20.78
CA SER A 44 5.95 6.63 19.98
C SER A 44 5.71 5.37 19.16
N VAL A 45 6.18 5.35 17.91
CA VAL A 45 6.09 4.19 17.00
C VAL A 45 6.58 2.90 17.67
N ASP A 46 7.65 2.98 18.46
CA ASP A 46 8.25 1.83 19.13
C ASP A 46 7.35 1.19 20.18
N ALA A 47 6.45 1.99 20.79
CA ALA A 47 5.55 1.57 21.86
C ALA A 47 4.27 0.92 21.31
N ILE A 48 3.95 1.13 20.03
CA ILE A 48 2.78 0.53 19.39
C ILE A 48 2.99 -0.99 19.29
N ASP A 49 1.99 -1.75 19.74
CA ASP A 49 2.00 -3.22 19.73
C ASP A 49 0.82 -3.85 18.96
N LYS A 50 -0.25 -3.08 18.72
CA LYS A 50 -1.39 -3.48 17.90
C LYS A 50 -1.99 -2.27 17.19
N VAL A 51 -2.36 -2.46 15.93
CA VAL A 51 -3.11 -1.46 15.14
C VAL A 51 -4.24 -2.17 14.43
N SER A 52 -5.46 -1.68 14.59
CA SER A 52 -6.62 -2.11 13.83
C SER A 52 -7.16 -0.94 13.01
N TYR A 53 -7.58 -1.23 11.79
CA TYR A 53 -8.23 -0.24 10.94
C TYR A 53 -9.34 -0.87 10.10
N SER A 54 -10.39 -0.11 9.89
CA SER A 54 -11.52 -0.44 9.02
C SER A 54 -11.86 0.78 8.18
N GLY A 55 -12.09 0.59 6.89
CA GLY A 55 -12.42 1.67 5.95
C GLY A 55 -12.04 1.31 4.51
N GLU A 56 -12.58 2.04 3.54
CA GLU A 56 -12.29 1.80 2.10
C GLU A 56 -12.60 0.35 1.62
N ASN A 57 -13.57 -0.33 2.24
CA ASN A 57 -13.89 -1.76 2.04
C ASN A 57 -12.79 -2.73 2.48
N VAL A 58 -11.90 -2.29 3.36
CA VAL A 58 -10.83 -3.08 3.95
C VAL A 58 -10.98 -3.07 5.47
N GLU A 59 -10.69 -4.22 6.08
CA GLU A 59 -10.54 -4.35 7.52
C GLU A 59 -9.30 -5.20 7.78
N ALA A 60 -8.41 -4.72 8.65
CA ALA A 60 -7.23 -5.46 9.04
C ALA A 60 -6.78 -5.10 10.45
N THR A 61 -6.15 -6.09 11.09
CA THR A 61 -5.53 -5.95 12.41
C THR A 61 -4.10 -6.45 12.34
N LEU A 62 -3.17 -5.58 12.72
CA LEU A 62 -1.74 -5.84 12.82
C LEU A 62 -1.35 -6.05 14.28
N LEU A 63 -0.51 -7.03 14.53
CA LEU A 63 0.00 -7.39 15.85
C LEU A 63 1.53 -7.44 15.82
N LYS A 64 2.16 -6.89 16.85
CA LYS A 64 3.60 -7.01 17.07
C LYS A 64 3.89 -8.32 17.81
N GLY A 65 4.68 -9.18 17.18
CA GLY A 65 5.10 -10.45 17.75
C GLY A 65 6.09 -10.30 18.89
N SER A 66 6.33 -11.40 19.62
CA SER A 66 7.28 -11.44 20.73
C SER A 66 8.73 -11.15 20.33
N GLU A 67 9.08 -11.40 19.07
CA GLU A 67 10.40 -11.13 18.50
C GLU A 67 10.51 -9.71 17.90
N GLY A 68 9.41 -8.96 17.90
CA GLY A 68 9.34 -7.59 17.39
C GLY A 68 8.76 -7.44 15.98
N ASP A 69 8.65 -8.53 15.22
CA ASP A 69 8.10 -8.53 13.87
C ASP A 69 6.58 -8.38 13.85
N TRP A 70 6.07 -7.62 12.88
CA TRP A 70 4.64 -7.42 12.68
C TRP A 70 4.02 -8.54 11.84
N MET A 71 2.83 -8.96 12.26
CA MET A 71 2.02 -9.97 11.58
C MET A 71 0.57 -9.51 11.43
N LEU A 72 -0.14 -10.06 10.45
CA LEU A 72 -1.60 -9.89 10.34
C LEU A 72 -2.29 -10.87 11.29
N GLU A 73 -3.28 -10.38 12.06
CA GLU A 73 -4.06 -11.21 12.98
C GLU A 73 -4.86 -12.30 12.23
N SER A 74 -5.32 -12.01 11.02
CA SER A 74 -6.10 -12.92 10.17
C SER A 74 -5.26 -14.01 9.49
N ASP A 75 -3.99 -13.75 9.23
CA ASP A 75 -3.04 -14.73 8.70
C ASP A 75 -1.64 -14.47 9.26
N PRO A 76 -1.34 -14.97 10.47
CA PRO A 76 -0.05 -14.75 11.13
C PRO A 76 1.08 -15.58 10.52
N THR A 77 0.79 -16.46 9.56
CA THR A 77 1.78 -17.38 8.97
C THR A 77 2.52 -16.77 7.79
N LEU A 78 1.89 -15.80 7.12
CA LEU A 78 2.51 -15.09 6.01
C LEU A 78 3.33 -13.90 6.51
N PRO A 79 4.61 -13.80 6.10
CA PRO A 79 5.45 -12.67 6.48
C PRO A 79 4.91 -11.38 5.85
N LEU A 80 4.88 -10.32 6.65
CA LEU A 80 4.63 -8.95 6.16
C LEU A 80 5.94 -8.28 5.75
N ASP A 81 5.85 -7.36 4.79
CA ASP A 81 6.91 -6.42 4.50
C ASP A 81 7.01 -5.42 5.65
N GLN A 82 7.98 -5.67 6.53
CA GLN A 82 8.21 -4.87 7.73
C GLN A 82 8.52 -3.40 7.41
N SER A 83 9.05 -3.10 6.21
CA SER A 83 9.32 -1.71 5.79
C SER A 83 8.02 -0.99 5.48
N VAL A 84 7.09 -1.66 4.77
CA VAL A 84 5.75 -1.12 4.49
C VAL A 84 4.97 -0.92 5.78
N VAL A 85 5.02 -1.90 6.70
CA VAL A 85 4.36 -1.79 8.00
C VAL A 85 4.97 -0.65 8.83
N SER A 86 6.30 -0.53 8.88
CA SER A 86 6.96 0.56 9.62
C SER A 86 6.53 1.94 9.11
N SER A 87 6.52 2.15 7.79
CA SER A 87 6.01 3.40 7.21
C SER A 87 4.53 3.65 7.52
N LEU A 88 3.71 2.60 7.63
CA LEU A 88 2.31 2.73 8.03
C LEU A 88 2.18 3.17 9.50
N LEU A 89 2.98 2.59 10.40
CA LEU A 89 2.98 2.95 11.82
C LEU A 89 3.49 4.38 12.06
N GLU A 90 4.52 4.80 11.31
CA GLU A 90 5.01 6.18 11.33
C GLU A 90 3.91 7.16 10.93
N LYS A 91 3.10 6.82 9.92
CA LYS A 91 1.95 7.65 9.54
C LYS A 91 0.92 7.72 10.67
N PHE A 92 0.55 6.59 11.28
CA PHE A 92 -0.40 6.57 12.39
C PHE A 92 0.08 7.40 13.59
N ALA A 93 1.34 7.21 14.02
CA ALA A 93 1.93 7.98 15.11
C ALA A 93 2.10 9.47 14.76
N GLY A 94 2.33 9.77 13.48
CA GLY A 94 2.48 11.13 12.97
C GLY A 94 1.16 11.82 12.61
N LEU A 95 0.01 11.22 12.89
CA LEU A 95 -1.28 11.82 12.57
C LEU A 95 -1.52 13.08 13.39
N THR A 96 -1.80 14.17 12.68
CA THR A 96 -2.11 15.46 13.29
C THR A 96 -3.39 16.05 12.72
N ALA A 97 -4.15 16.73 13.57
CA ALA A 97 -5.29 17.53 13.17
C ALA A 97 -4.87 18.98 12.91
N SER A 98 -5.51 19.60 11.92
CA SER A 98 -5.36 21.02 11.66
C SER A 98 -6.03 21.88 12.74
N ARG A 99 -7.13 21.38 13.33
CA ARG A 99 -7.89 22.10 14.35
C ARG A 99 -8.75 21.15 15.18
N GLN A 100 -9.00 21.53 16.42
CA GLN A 100 -10.07 20.98 17.27
C GLN A 100 -11.28 21.92 17.20
N LEU A 101 -12.48 21.37 16.98
CA LEU A 101 -13.71 22.14 16.94
C LEU A 101 -14.24 22.42 18.35
N GLN A 102 -14.78 23.62 18.55
CA GLN A 102 -15.43 23.98 19.80
C GLN A 102 -16.88 23.50 19.82
N GLN A 103 -17.46 23.36 21.01
CA GLN A 103 -18.81 22.85 21.21
C GLN A 103 -19.87 23.64 20.43
N GLU A 104 -19.69 24.96 20.31
CA GLU A 104 -20.60 25.85 19.59
C GLU A 104 -20.58 25.60 18.07
N GLU A 105 -19.47 25.12 17.54
CA GLU A 105 -19.27 24.85 16.11
C GLU A 105 -19.83 23.49 15.69
N LEU A 106 -20.05 22.58 16.64
CA LEU A 106 -20.58 21.24 16.36
C LEU A 106 -22.00 21.27 15.79
N ALA A 107 -22.75 22.35 16.01
CA ALA A 107 -24.07 22.54 15.41
C ALA A 107 -24.01 22.90 13.91
N GLU A 108 -22.83 23.33 13.42
CA GLU A 108 -22.62 23.77 12.04
C GLU A 108 -22.04 22.67 11.15
N ILE A 109 -21.61 21.55 11.74
CA ILE A 109 -21.12 20.38 11.00
C ILE A 109 -22.23 19.34 10.81
N PRO A 110 -22.12 18.44 9.83
CA PRO A 110 -23.03 17.32 9.70
C PRO A 110 -23.04 16.46 10.97
N ALA A 111 -24.21 15.90 11.29
CA ALA A 111 -24.31 14.93 12.38
C ALA A 111 -23.45 13.69 12.09
N LEU A 112 -22.85 13.13 13.13
CA LEU A 112 -22.05 11.91 13.08
C LEU A 112 -22.86 10.78 12.40
N SER A 113 -22.27 10.15 11.39
CA SER A 113 -22.88 9.01 10.70
C SER A 113 -22.94 7.77 11.59
N ASP A 114 -23.97 6.95 11.41
CA ASP A 114 -24.03 5.59 11.97
C ASP A 114 -23.05 4.62 11.25
N THR A 115 -22.56 5.01 10.06
CA THR A 115 -21.57 4.26 9.28
C THR A 115 -20.37 5.19 8.98
N PRO A 116 -19.33 5.17 9.84
CA PRO A 116 -18.14 5.98 9.62
C PRO A 116 -17.38 5.53 8.35
N LEU A 117 -16.61 6.44 7.74
CA LEU A 117 -15.80 6.13 6.56
C LEU A 117 -14.58 5.30 6.90
N MET A 118 -13.92 5.62 8.01
CA MET A 118 -12.79 4.86 8.53
C MET A 118 -12.82 4.85 10.07
N VAL A 119 -12.29 3.79 10.66
CA VAL A 119 -12.07 3.67 12.11
C VAL A 119 -10.67 3.14 12.31
N PHE A 120 -9.90 3.80 13.17
CA PHE A 120 -8.54 3.41 13.55
C PHE A 120 -8.49 3.17 15.05
N THR A 121 -7.84 2.09 15.46
CA THR A 121 -7.57 1.80 16.87
C THR A 121 -6.11 1.41 17.02
N ILE A 122 -5.35 2.27 17.69
CA ILE A 122 -3.92 2.10 17.95
C ILE A 122 -3.74 1.74 19.42
N PHE A 123 -3.00 0.67 19.69
CA PHE A 123 -2.69 0.18 21.04
C PHE A 123 -1.20 0.33 21.33
N SER A 124 -0.90 0.78 22.54
CA SER A 124 0.44 0.90 23.10
C SER A 124 0.39 0.43 24.55
N GLY A 125 0.60 -0.86 24.77
CA GLY A 125 0.45 -1.52 26.07
C GLY A 125 -0.99 -1.44 26.58
N GLU A 126 -1.19 -0.75 27.69
CA GLU A 126 -2.53 -0.55 28.28
C GLU A 126 -3.26 0.67 27.70
N THR A 127 -2.59 1.50 26.91
CA THR A 127 -3.19 2.72 26.36
C THR A 127 -3.73 2.45 24.96
N THR A 128 -4.91 3.00 24.67
CA THR A 128 -5.58 2.88 23.36
C THR A 128 -5.93 4.27 22.85
N CYS A 129 -5.77 4.50 21.54
CA CYS A 129 -6.29 5.68 20.84
C CYS A 129 -7.26 5.19 19.77
N THR A 130 -8.52 5.63 19.84
CA THR A 130 -9.52 5.34 18.81
C THR A 130 -9.88 6.61 18.07
N LEU A 131 -9.76 6.58 16.74
CA LEU A 131 -10.12 7.68 15.86
C LEU A 131 -11.20 7.21 14.89
N THR A 132 -12.32 7.92 14.87
CA THR A 132 -13.43 7.66 13.94
C THR A 132 -13.45 8.75 12.89
N VAL A 133 -13.16 8.40 11.65
CA VAL A 133 -13.22 9.30 10.50
C VAL A 133 -14.61 9.21 9.91
N ASP A 134 -15.34 10.31 9.97
CA ASP A 134 -16.71 10.37 9.50
C ASP A 134 -16.78 11.09 8.15
N GLN A 135 -17.51 12.20 8.05
CA GLN A 135 -17.77 12.86 6.78
C GLN A 135 -16.62 13.73 6.28
N ALA A 136 -16.53 13.83 4.96
CA ALA A 136 -15.60 14.71 4.26
C ALA A 136 -16.20 16.12 4.05
N ASN A 137 -15.35 17.13 4.09
CA ASN A 137 -15.65 18.45 3.56
C ASN A 137 -14.73 18.73 2.37
N ASP A 138 -15.21 18.40 1.17
CA ASP A 138 -14.45 18.50 -0.08
C ASP A 138 -14.10 19.94 -0.48
N VAL A 139 -14.76 20.94 0.09
CA VAL A 139 -14.41 22.35 -0.17
C VAL A 139 -13.15 22.75 0.59
N ALA A 140 -12.94 22.12 1.75
CA ALA A 140 -11.81 22.39 2.63
C ALA A 140 -10.73 21.29 2.58
N ASP A 141 -10.93 20.23 1.80
CA ASP A 141 -10.05 19.05 1.70
C ASP A 141 -9.76 18.40 3.08
N ILE A 142 -10.77 18.32 3.94
CA ILE A 142 -10.67 17.71 5.27
C ILE A 142 -11.69 16.59 5.50
N TYR A 143 -11.45 15.78 6.52
CA TYR A 143 -12.43 14.95 7.21
C TYR A 143 -12.71 15.47 8.62
N TYR A 144 -13.93 15.23 9.11
CA TYR A 144 -14.26 15.32 10.52
C TYR A 144 -13.87 14.02 11.22
N VAL A 145 -12.97 14.12 12.20
CA VAL A 145 -12.44 12.97 12.95
C VAL A 145 -12.81 13.11 14.42
N TYR A 146 -13.34 12.04 14.99
CA TYR A 146 -13.78 11.98 16.38
C TYR A 146 -12.82 11.11 17.19
N ASP A 147 -12.44 11.56 18.38
CA ASP A 147 -11.75 10.71 19.36
C ASP A 147 -12.74 9.85 20.16
N GLU A 148 -12.22 9.04 21.07
CA GLU A 148 -12.99 8.19 21.99
C GLU A 148 -13.91 8.98 22.95
N ASN A 149 -13.62 10.26 23.19
CA ASN A 149 -14.38 11.15 24.07
C ASN A 149 -15.47 11.93 23.31
N GLY A 150 -15.53 11.79 21.98
CA GLY A 150 -16.44 12.54 21.10
C GLY A 150 -15.94 13.94 20.75
N THR A 151 -14.68 14.27 21.06
CA THR A 151 -14.04 15.51 20.61
C THR A 151 -13.87 15.47 19.09
N VAL A 152 -14.23 16.57 18.41
CA VAL A 152 -14.18 16.64 16.95
C VAL A 152 -12.97 17.43 16.48
N TYR A 153 -12.27 16.86 15.51
CA TYR A 153 -11.09 17.41 14.87
C TYR A 153 -11.30 17.54 13.37
N THR A 154 -10.57 18.46 12.75
CA THR A 154 -10.46 18.55 11.28
C THR A 154 -9.09 18.04 10.86
N VAL A 155 -9.06 17.03 10.00
CA VAL A 155 -7.83 16.38 9.52
C VAL A 155 -7.79 16.45 8.00
N ALA A 156 -6.64 16.76 7.41
CA ALA A 156 -6.51 16.80 5.96
C ALA A 156 -6.78 15.42 5.34
N GLN A 157 -7.52 15.37 4.22
CA GLN A 157 -7.80 14.09 3.55
C GLN A 157 -6.52 13.36 3.13
N THR A 158 -5.48 14.11 2.77
CA THR A 158 -4.16 13.58 2.38
C THR A 158 -3.45 12.82 3.49
N ASP A 159 -3.70 13.19 4.75
CA ASP A 159 -3.02 12.58 5.91
C ASP A 159 -3.63 11.22 6.25
N LEU A 160 -4.92 11.05 5.94
CA LEU A 160 -5.64 9.78 6.12
C LEU A 160 -5.53 8.85 4.89
N ALA A 161 -5.08 9.39 3.76
CA ALA A 161 -4.98 8.64 2.52
C ALA A 161 -3.99 7.47 2.60
N GLY A 162 -4.47 6.28 2.26
CA GLY A 162 -3.67 5.06 2.22
C GLY A 162 -3.26 4.53 3.59
N LEU A 163 -3.96 4.92 4.67
CA LEU A 163 -3.86 4.26 5.98
C LEU A 163 -4.59 2.90 6.00
N CYS A 164 -5.71 2.79 5.28
CA CYS A 164 -6.42 1.52 5.08
C CYS A 164 -5.72 0.68 4.02
N LYS A 165 -4.70 -0.08 4.41
CA LYS A 165 -3.96 -0.98 3.50
C LYS A 165 -4.68 -2.32 3.35
N ALA A 166 -4.87 -2.79 2.12
CA ALA A 166 -5.35 -4.15 1.93
C ALA A 166 -4.30 -5.13 2.48
N PRO A 167 -4.71 -6.26 3.11
CA PRO A 167 -3.77 -7.30 3.56
C PRO A 167 -2.74 -7.71 2.51
N ARG A 168 -3.15 -7.76 1.23
CA ARG A 168 -2.28 -8.11 0.10
C ARG A 168 -1.14 -7.12 -0.13
N ASP A 169 -1.36 -5.83 0.15
CA ASP A 169 -0.35 -4.78 0.00
C ASP A 169 0.68 -4.79 1.15
N LEU A 170 0.44 -5.60 2.18
CA LEU A 170 1.30 -5.73 3.35
C LEU A 170 2.19 -6.96 3.30
N TYR A 171 1.86 -7.98 2.50
CA TYR A 171 2.66 -9.20 2.46
C TYR A 171 4.03 -8.97 1.82
N LEU A 172 5.04 -9.61 2.39
CA LEU A 172 6.36 -9.69 1.77
C LEU A 172 6.30 -10.67 0.61
N SER A 173 6.77 -10.25 -0.57
CA SER A 173 6.90 -11.16 -1.73
C SER A 173 7.80 -12.35 -1.38
N GLN A 174 7.32 -13.56 -1.64
CA GLN A 174 8.06 -14.78 -1.31
C GLN A 174 8.71 -15.38 -2.54
N VAL A 175 9.93 -15.88 -2.37
CA VAL A 175 10.62 -16.63 -3.42
C VAL A 175 10.06 -18.06 -3.44
N ILE A 176 9.67 -18.55 -4.61
CA ILE A 176 9.09 -19.89 -4.76
C ILE A 176 10.19 -20.97 -4.71
N SER A 177 11.40 -20.64 -5.19
CA SER A 177 12.56 -21.52 -5.13
C SER A 177 13.85 -20.70 -5.05
N GLU A 178 14.76 -21.10 -4.15
CA GLU A 178 16.11 -20.52 -4.04
C GLU A 178 17.06 -20.97 -5.17
N LYS A 179 16.57 -21.79 -6.10
CA LYS A 179 17.35 -22.32 -7.23
C LYS A 179 17.46 -21.30 -8.35
N THR A 180 18.54 -21.41 -9.10
CA THR A 180 18.78 -20.62 -10.31
C THR A 180 18.69 -21.51 -11.55
N ILE A 181 18.72 -20.88 -12.73
CA ILE A 181 18.82 -21.59 -14.00
C ILE A 181 20.03 -22.53 -14.10
N GLU A 182 21.12 -22.24 -13.39
CA GLU A 182 22.32 -23.08 -13.40
C GLU A 182 22.09 -24.41 -12.67
N ASP A 183 21.14 -24.43 -11.75
CA ASP A 183 20.77 -25.61 -10.99
C ASP A 183 19.80 -26.52 -11.75
N VAL A 184 19.22 -26.07 -12.88
CA VAL A 184 18.24 -26.84 -13.63
C VAL A 184 18.94 -27.90 -14.47
N ALA A 185 18.54 -29.17 -14.28
CA ALA A 185 19.04 -30.30 -15.07
C ALA A 185 18.12 -30.58 -16.27
N THR A 186 16.81 -30.59 -16.01
CA THR A 186 15.78 -30.80 -17.04
C THR A 186 14.60 -29.87 -16.78
N MET A 187 13.91 -29.47 -17.85
CA MET A 187 12.68 -28.70 -17.76
C MET A 187 11.65 -29.30 -18.69
N GLN A 188 10.44 -29.53 -18.21
CA GLN A 188 9.30 -29.95 -19.01
C GLN A 188 8.32 -28.79 -19.10
N VAL A 189 7.94 -28.41 -20.32
CA VAL A 189 6.89 -27.43 -20.58
C VAL A 189 5.83 -28.14 -21.41
N GLU A 190 4.66 -28.41 -20.83
CA GLU A 190 3.63 -29.25 -21.45
C GLU A 190 4.21 -30.61 -21.90
N THR A 191 4.21 -30.87 -23.21
CA THR A 191 4.74 -32.08 -23.83
C THR A 191 6.23 -31.96 -24.22
N LEU A 192 6.82 -30.78 -24.13
CA LEU A 192 8.20 -30.52 -24.54
C LEU A 192 9.14 -30.78 -23.37
N HIS A 193 10.15 -31.61 -23.60
CA HIS A 193 11.18 -31.95 -22.62
C HIS A 193 12.50 -31.34 -23.05
N PHE A 194 13.09 -30.55 -22.16
CA PHE A 194 14.36 -29.89 -22.36
C PHE A 194 15.39 -30.47 -21.39
N THR A 195 16.60 -30.70 -21.88
CA THR A 195 17.74 -31.12 -21.06
C THR A 195 18.85 -30.08 -21.16
N GLN A 196 19.40 -29.70 -20.01
CA GLN A 196 20.52 -28.79 -19.92
C GLN A 196 21.82 -29.58 -19.75
N THR A 197 22.75 -29.42 -20.68
CA THR A 197 24.11 -29.99 -20.58
C THR A 197 25.13 -28.87 -20.75
N ASN A 198 25.93 -28.62 -19.71
CA ASN A 198 26.96 -27.57 -19.72
C ASN A 198 26.45 -26.19 -20.18
N GLY A 199 25.24 -25.81 -19.76
CA GLY A 199 24.62 -24.53 -20.10
C GLY A 199 23.99 -24.44 -21.50
N THR A 200 23.98 -25.53 -22.26
CA THR A 200 23.27 -25.65 -23.54
C THR A 200 22.02 -26.49 -23.37
N TRP A 201 20.90 -26.01 -23.91
CA TRP A 201 19.60 -26.67 -23.86
C TRP A 201 19.31 -27.43 -25.16
N THR A 202 18.85 -28.67 -25.05
CA THR A 202 18.39 -29.50 -26.18
C THR A 202 16.99 -30.05 -25.89
N LEU A 203 16.23 -30.39 -26.93
CA LEU A 203 15.04 -31.21 -26.76
C LEU A 203 15.48 -32.64 -26.48
N THR A 204 14.87 -33.28 -25.49
CA THR A 204 15.16 -34.67 -25.16
C THR A 204 14.77 -35.62 -26.30
N ASP A 205 13.66 -35.32 -26.98
CA ASP A 205 13.12 -36.15 -28.06
C ASP A 205 13.76 -35.87 -29.43
N ASP A 206 14.36 -34.68 -29.62
CA ASP A 206 15.05 -34.29 -30.85
C ASP A 206 16.28 -33.40 -30.54
N PRO A 207 17.42 -33.99 -30.15
CA PRO A 207 18.61 -33.25 -29.76
C PRO A 207 19.25 -32.41 -30.88
N ASP A 208 18.97 -32.75 -32.15
CA ASP A 208 19.53 -32.05 -33.31
C ASP A 208 18.66 -30.84 -33.72
N TYR A 209 17.48 -30.66 -33.12
CA TYR A 209 16.62 -29.51 -33.39
C TYR A 209 17.29 -28.20 -32.96
N PRO A 210 17.39 -27.19 -33.84
CA PRO A 210 18.01 -25.91 -33.51
C PRO A 210 17.09 -25.09 -32.60
N LEU A 211 17.21 -25.29 -31.29
CA LEU A 211 16.50 -24.53 -30.27
C LEU A 211 17.02 -23.09 -30.17
N ASP A 212 16.09 -22.15 -30.03
CA ASP A 212 16.39 -20.80 -29.55
C ASP A 212 16.78 -20.86 -28.07
N GLN A 213 18.07 -20.74 -27.80
CA GLN A 213 18.63 -20.83 -26.44
C GLN A 213 18.16 -19.69 -25.54
N ASP A 214 17.95 -18.49 -26.10
CA ASP A 214 17.55 -17.33 -25.31
C ASP A 214 16.09 -17.47 -24.87
N ALA A 215 15.23 -18.03 -25.73
CA ALA A 215 13.85 -18.37 -25.39
C ALA A 215 13.78 -19.38 -24.24
N VAL A 216 14.52 -20.49 -24.33
CA VAL A 216 14.52 -21.54 -23.28
C VAL A 216 15.08 -21.01 -21.97
N LYS A 217 16.18 -20.24 -22.01
CA LYS A 217 16.75 -19.60 -20.82
C LYS A 217 15.78 -18.62 -20.17
N LYS A 218 15.03 -17.86 -20.97
CA LYS A 218 14.01 -16.96 -20.45
C LYS A 218 12.93 -17.74 -19.70
N MET A 219 12.43 -18.85 -20.26
CA MET A 219 11.44 -19.70 -19.58
C MET A 219 11.97 -20.24 -18.25
N ALA A 220 13.16 -20.84 -18.24
CA ALA A 220 13.76 -21.38 -17.02
C ALA A 220 14.00 -20.29 -15.95
N ASN A 221 14.50 -19.12 -16.37
CA ASN A 221 14.67 -17.97 -15.46
C ASN A 221 13.33 -17.46 -14.91
N THR A 222 12.26 -17.44 -15.71
CA THR A 222 10.93 -17.04 -15.24
C THR A 222 10.42 -18.01 -14.17
N VAL A 223 10.60 -19.31 -14.35
CA VAL A 223 10.17 -20.33 -13.37
C VAL A 223 10.98 -20.25 -12.09
N CYS A 224 12.31 -20.21 -12.19
CA CYS A 224 13.19 -20.12 -11.02
C CYS A 224 13.09 -18.77 -10.30
N GLY A 225 12.92 -17.68 -11.04
CA GLY A 225 12.82 -16.32 -10.50
C GLY A 225 11.42 -15.91 -10.09
N ALA A 226 10.44 -16.81 -10.18
CA ALA A 226 9.06 -16.52 -9.81
C ALA A 226 8.98 -16.17 -8.31
N LYS A 227 8.27 -15.08 -8.03
CA LYS A 227 7.94 -14.65 -6.67
C LYS A 227 6.44 -14.54 -6.54
N THR A 228 5.95 -14.72 -5.33
CA THR A 228 4.53 -14.50 -5.05
C THR A 228 4.27 -13.00 -4.93
N ASP A 229 3.25 -12.54 -5.64
CA ASP A 229 2.60 -11.27 -5.31
C ASP A 229 1.70 -11.45 -4.08
N TRP A 230 1.10 -12.63 -3.95
CA TRP A 230 0.30 -13.03 -2.79
C TRP A 230 0.26 -14.56 -2.68
N THR A 231 0.26 -15.06 -1.45
CA THR A 231 0.13 -16.48 -1.12
C THR A 231 -1.24 -16.76 -0.52
N ILE A 232 -1.97 -17.75 -1.05
CA ILE A 232 -3.21 -18.24 -0.45
C ILE A 232 -2.85 -19.43 0.46
N THR A 233 -2.97 -19.25 1.77
CA THR A 233 -2.62 -20.27 2.77
C THR A 233 -3.67 -21.37 2.91
N THR A 234 -4.93 -21.06 2.60
CA THR A 234 -6.03 -22.02 2.55
C THR A 234 -6.65 -21.98 1.14
N PRO A 235 -5.99 -22.61 0.14
CA PRO A 235 -6.49 -22.59 -1.23
C PRO A 235 -7.80 -23.35 -1.35
N GLU A 236 -8.68 -22.84 -2.21
CA GLU A 236 -9.86 -23.57 -2.67
C GLU A 236 -9.47 -24.60 -3.74
N GLU A 237 -10.47 -25.29 -4.30
CA GLU A 237 -10.25 -26.24 -5.40
C GLU A 237 -9.60 -25.57 -6.61
N ASP A 238 -8.71 -26.29 -7.31
CA ASP A 238 -7.96 -25.80 -8.48
C ASP A 238 -8.87 -25.12 -9.52
N SER A 239 -10.11 -25.61 -9.71
CA SER A 239 -11.10 -25.04 -10.63
C SER A 239 -11.50 -23.59 -10.33
N VAL A 240 -11.43 -23.15 -9.06
CA VAL A 240 -11.70 -21.75 -8.66
C VAL A 240 -10.67 -20.80 -9.27
N TYR A 241 -9.46 -21.30 -9.51
CA TYR A 241 -8.34 -20.54 -10.06
C TYR A 241 -8.04 -20.89 -11.53
N GLY A 242 -8.90 -21.68 -12.19
CA GLY A 242 -8.65 -22.16 -13.56
C GLY A 242 -7.44 -23.09 -13.68
N LEU A 243 -7.09 -23.81 -12.59
CA LEU A 243 -5.94 -24.71 -12.51
C LEU A 243 -6.32 -26.20 -12.65
N ASP A 244 -7.60 -26.52 -12.78
CA ASP A 244 -8.08 -27.88 -13.10
C ASP A 244 -7.71 -28.28 -14.54
N THR A 245 -7.66 -27.28 -15.43
CA THR A 245 -7.11 -27.37 -16.78
C THR A 245 -6.16 -26.18 -17.01
N PRO A 246 -4.93 -26.23 -16.49
CA PRO A 246 -3.99 -25.11 -16.62
C PRO A 246 -3.65 -24.89 -18.10
N ASP A 247 -3.49 -23.62 -18.48
CA ASP A 247 -3.06 -23.24 -19.84
C ASP A 247 -1.62 -23.69 -20.11
N VAL A 248 -0.78 -23.62 -19.08
CA VAL A 248 0.62 -24.05 -19.14
C VAL A 248 1.04 -24.68 -17.81
N THR A 249 1.68 -25.83 -17.86
CA THR A 249 2.38 -26.48 -16.75
C THR A 249 3.87 -26.58 -17.08
N VAL A 250 4.69 -26.06 -16.16
CA VAL A 250 6.15 -26.15 -16.25
C VAL A 250 6.69 -26.89 -15.05
N THR A 251 7.50 -27.91 -15.29
CA THR A 251 8.20 -28.67 -14.26
C THR A 251 9.70 -28.55 -14.48
N ALA A 252 10.41 -27.89 -13.56
CA ALA A 252 11.87 -27.84 -13.54
C ALA A 252 12.39 -28.90 -12.57
N THR A 253 13.30 -29.76 -13.01
CA THR A 253 14.03 -30.70 -12.15
C THR A 253 15.46 -30.21 -12.01
N PHE A 254 15.90 -30.08 -10.77
CA PHE A 254 17.22 -29.55 -10.43
C PHE A 254 18.27 -30.66 -10.34
N THR A 255 19.54 -30.26 -10.40
CA THR A 255 20.70 -31.16 -10.35
C THR A 255 20.82 -31.94 -9.04
N ASP A 256 20.21 -31.46 -7.96
CA ASP A 256 20.14 -32.16 -6.67
C ASP A 256 18.96 -33.16 -6.58
N GLY A 257 18.20 -33.32 -7.66
CA GLY A 257 17.04 -34.22 -7.74
C GLY A 257 15.73 -33.63 -7.22
N THR A 258 15.71 -32.41 -6.70
CA THR A 258 14.46 -31.71 -6.34
C THR A 258 13.74 -31.22 -7.60
N SER A 259 12.46 -30.87 -7.48
CA SER A 259 11.68 -30.32 -8.59
C SER A 259 10.75 -29.20 -8.15
N LEU A 260 10.49 -28.28 -9.07
CA LEU A 260 9.52 -27.20 -8.94
C LEU A 260 8.50 -27.33 -10.08
N THR A 261 7.22 -27.42 -9.72
CA THR A 261 6.11 -27.41 -10.69
C THR A 261 5.32 -26.12 -10.54
N VAL A 262 5.19 -25.38 -11.64
CA VAL A 262 4.40 -24.15 -11.73
C VAL A 262 3.29 -24.36 -12.75
N ARG A 263 2.05 -24.09 -12.34
CA ARG A 263 0.85 -24.17 -13.18
C ARG A 263 0.32 -22.76 -13.40
N PHE A 264 0.10 -22.39 -14.66
CA PHE A 264 -0.48 -21.13 -15.08
C PHE A 264 -1.90 -21.39 -15.55
N GLY A 265 -2.89 -20.82 -14.86
CA GLY A 265 -4.31 -20.90 -15.21
C GLY A 265 -4.80 -19.65 -15.93
N ASN A 266 -6.01 -19.75 -16.46
CA ASN A 266 -6.73 -18.62 -17.05
C ASN A 266 -7.60 -17.96 -15.96
N LEU A 267 -7.37 -16.67 -15.68
CA LEU A 267 -8.21 -15.84 -14.81
C LEU A 267 -8.83 -14.70 -15.63
#